data_AF-A0A7S3PSF0-F1
#
_entry.id   AF-A0A7S3PSF0-F1
#
_cell.length_a   1.000
_cell.length_b   1.000
_cell.length_c   1.000
_cell.angle_alpha   90.00
_cell.angle_beta   90.00
_cell.angle_gamma   90.00
#
_symmetry.space_group_name_H-M   'P 1'
#
loop_
_entity.id
_entity.type
_entity.pdbx_description
1 polymer ?
#
loop_
_entity_poly.entity_id
_entity_poly.type
_entity_poly.pdbx_seq_one_letter_code
_entity_poly.pdbx_strand_id
1 'polypeptide(L)'
;MDVPMALYGHIPVMTSHNAKHTVSVFWNNPSETFVDISTSSAGKSTKWMSESGVFDLFIFPGPTPLATFSQYAEVTGTTPLPPMFSLAYHQCRWNYRDEKDVKEVNSMF
;
A
#
# COMPACT_ATOMS: atom_id res chain seq x y z
N MET A 1 7.82 -7.56 13.39
CA MET A 1 6.97 -6.81 14.33
C MET A 1 5.55 -7.27 14.08
N ASP A 2 4.88 -7.77 15.10
CA ASP A 2 3.50 -8.26 15.02
C ASP A 2 2.61 -7.31 15.85
N VAL A 3 2.51 -6.06 15.39
CA VAL A 3 1.77 -4.99 16.07
C VAL A 3 1.01 -4.13 15.04
N PRO A 4 -0.19 -3.62 15.37
CA PRO A 4 -1.01 -2.82 14.46
C PRO A 4 -0.65 -1.32 14.47
N MET A 5 0.51 -0.94 15.01
CA MET A 5 0.93 0.47 15.07
C MET A 5 1.27 1.02 13.68
N ALA A 6 0.88 2.27 13.42
CA ALA A 6 1.18 2.96 12.17
C ALA A 6 2.70 3.09 11.94
N LEU A 7 3.10 3.07 10.66
CA LEU A 7 4.49 3.25 10.20
C LEU A 7 4.58 4.49 9.29
N TYR A 8 5.51 4.51 8.34
CA TYR A 8 5.85 5.68 7.51
C TYR A 8 4.87 6.00 6.38
N GLY A 9 3.89 5.14 6.11
CA GLY A 9 2.99 5.29 4.97
C GLY A 9 1.59 4.78 5.27
N HIS A 10 0.61 5.35 4.56
CA HIS A 10 -0.80 5.06 4.72
C HIS A 10 -1.46 4.99 3.33
N ILE A 11 -2.05 3.85 3.00
CA ILE A 11 -2.87 3.65 1.80
C ILE A 11 -4.17 3.00 2.28
N PRO A 12 -5.27 3.76 2.44
CA PRO A 12 -6.52 3.30 3.07
C PRO A 12 -7.38 2.45 2.12
N VAL A 13 -6.80 1.35 1.61
CA VAL A 13 -7.48 0.37 0.75
C VAL A 13 -7.52 -0.98 1.45
N MET A 14 -8.67 -1.66 1.38
CA MET A 14 -8.84 -3.00 1.92
C MET A 14 -9.54 -3.91 0.92
N THR A 15 -9.02 -5.12 0.76
CA THR A 15 -9.55 -6.14 -0.15
C THR A 15 -10.10 -7.31 0.64
N SER A 16 -11.34 -7.68 0.35
CA SER A 16 -11.98 -8.92 0.82
C SER A 16 -12.04 -9.91 -0.33
N HIS A 17 -11.56 -11.13 -0.08
CA HIS A 17 -11.47 -12.17 -1.09
C HIS A 17 -12.08 -13.49 -0.59
N ASN A 18 -12.85 -14.15 -1.45
CA ASN A 18 -13.28 -15.53 -1.28
C ASN A 18 -13.14 -16.29 -2.62
N ALA A 19 -13.43 -17.58 -2.61
CA ALA A 19 -13.27 -18.45 -3.79
C ALA A 19 -14.07 -18.02 -5.04
N LYS A 20 -15.11 -17.19 -4.88
CA LYS A 20 -16.00 -16.75 -5.96
C LYS A 20 -15.84 -15.28 -6.33
N HIS A 21 -15.51 -14.44 -5.37
CA HIS A 21 -15.52 -12.98 -5.53
C HIS A 21 -14.39 -12.32 -4.74
N THR A 22 -13.85 -11.27 -5.35
CA THR A 22 -13.01 -10.27 -4.71
C THR A 22 -13.70 -8.92 -4.78
N VAL A 23 -13.70 -8.21 -3.67
CA VAL A 23 -14.18 -6.83 -3.58
C VAL A 23 -13.17 -5.99 -2.81
N SER A 24 -13.01 -4.73 -3.16
CA SER A 24 -12.18 -3.80 -2.38
C SER A 24 -12.92 -2.53 -2.07
N VAL A 25 -12.44 -1.87 -1.02
CA VAL A 25 -12.96 -0.61 -0.53
C VAL A 25 -11.76 0.34 -0.39
N PHE A 26 -11.88 1.56 -0.91
CA PHE A 26 -10.91 2.62 -0.72
C PHE A 26 -11.58 3.78 0.03
N TRP A 27 -11.07 4.04 1.23
CA TRP A 27 -11.53 5.10 2.11
C TRP A 27 -10.67 6.34 1.87
N ASN A 28 -11.15 7.27 1.05
CA ASN A 28 -10.37 8.41 0.57
C ASN A 28 -10.32 9.53 1.60
N ASN A 29 -9.61 9.29 2.70
CA ASN A 29 -9.45 10.26 3.78
C ASN A 29 -7.95 10.42 4.16
N PRO A 30 -7.42 11.66 4.19
CA PRO A 30 -6.02 11.92 4.50
C PRO A 30 -5.73 12.06 6.01
N SER A 31 -6.74 12.12 6.88
CA SER A 31 -6.53 12.28 8.33
C SER A 31 -6.11 10.96 8.99
N GLU A 32 -5.70 11.05 10.25
CA GLU A 32 -5.47 9.86 11.08
C GLU A 32 -6.71 8.95 11.02
N THR A 33 -6.48 7.67 10.71
CA THR A 33 -7.53 6.69 10.45
C THR A 33 -7.25 5.39 11.19
N PHE A 34 -8.24 4.93 11.96
CA PHE A 34 -8.23 3.65 12.65
C PHE A 34 -9.18 2.67 11.96
N VAL A 35 -8.76 1.41 11.85
CA VAL A 35 -9.54 0.34 11.22
C VAL A 35 -9.66 -0.84 12.16
N ASP A 36 -10.87 -1.05 12.70
CA ASP A 36 -11.18 -2.25 13.48
C ASP A 36 -11.64 -3.37 12.55
N ILE A 37 -11.11 -4.58 12.75
CA ILE A 37 -11.49 -5.77 11.99
C ILE A 37 -12.05 -6.80 12.95
N SER A 38 -13.31 -7.19 12.77
CA SER A 38 -13.95 -8.23 13.55
C SER A 38 -14.41 -9.40 12.68
N THR A 39 -14.31 -10.61 13.21
CA THR A 39 -14.84 -11.83 12.57
C THR A 39 -15.95 -12.40 13.45
N SER A 40 -17.08 -12.72 12.84
CA SER A 40 -18.24 -13.33 13.49
C SER A 40 -18.71 -14.54 12.67
N SER A 41 -19.68 -15.29 13.21
CA SER A 41 -20.37 -16.35 12.46
C SER A 41 -21.10 -15.83 11.22
N ALA A 42 -21.48 -14.55 11.20
CA ALA A 42 -22.12 -13.88 10.08
C ALA A 42 -21.13 -13.39 9.01
N GLY A 43 -19.81 -13.45 9.26
CA GLY A 43 -18.77 -13.00 8.35
C GLY A 43 -17.78 -12.02 8.98
N LYS A 44 -17.01 -11.35 8.12
CA LYS A 44 -16.02 -10.33 8.50
C LYS A 44 -16.62 -8.93 8.36
N SER A 45 -16.40 -8.08 9.34
CA SER A 45 -16.81 -6.67 9.34
C SER A 45 -15.62 -5.78 9.66
N THR A 46 -15.67 -4.56 9.10
CA THR A 46 -14.60 -3.56 9.26
C THR A 46 -15.23 -2.24 9.63
N LYS A 47 -14.61 -1.51 10.55
CA LYS A 47 -15.06 -0.19 10.99
C LYS A 47 -13.93 0.81 10.81
N TRP A 48 -14.19 1.85 10.04
CA TRP A 48 -13.24 2.89 9.70
C TRP A 48 -13.60 4.16 10.47
N MET A 49 -12.63 4.76 11.13
CA MET A 49 -12.81 5.99 11.92
C MET A 49 -11.68 6.95 11.59
N SER A 50 -12.02 8.14 11.11
CA SER A 50 -11.06 9.20 10.76
C SER A 50 -11.31 10.43 11.62
N GLU A 51 -10.23 11.10 12.03
CA GLU A 51 -10.30 12.31 12.87
C GLU A 51 -11.09 13.45 12.21
N SER A 52 -10.89 13.66 10.91
CA SER A 52 -11.50 14.78 10.17
C SER A 52 -11.71 14.43 8.69
N GLY A 53 -12.13 15.40 7.88
CA GLY A 53 -12.43 15.20 6.47
C GLY A 53 -13.87 14.76 6.21
N VAL A 54 -14.14 14.43 4.95
CA VAL A 54 -15.46 13.98 4.50
C VAL A 54 -15.54 12.45 4.47
N PHE A 55 -16.76 11.92 4.50
CA PHE A 55 -17.01 10.53 4.19
C PHE A 55 -16.91 10.35 2.67
N ASP A 56 -15.78 9.81 2.20
CA ASP A 56 -15.54 9.54 0.78
C ASP A 56 -15.08 8.08 0.61
N LEU A 57 -15.95 7.27 0.00
CA LEU A 57 -15.83 5.82 -0.05
C LEU A 57 -16.03 5.29 -1.46
N PHE A 58 -14.99 4.65 -1.99
CA PHE A 58 -15.03 3.95 -3.25
C PHE A 58 -15.18 2.45 -3.01
N ILE A 59 -16.09 1.81 -3.75
CA ILE A 59 -16.31 0.36 -3.71
C ILE A 59 -15.97 -0.22 -5.08
N PHE A 60 -15.06 -1.18 -5.10
CA PHE A 60 -14.59 -1.88 -6.28
C PHE A 60 -15.14 -3.31 -6.26
N PRO A 61 -16.15 -3.64 -7.08
CA PRO A 61 -16.86 -4.91 -6.99
C PRO A 61 -16.14 -6.12 -7.61
N GLY A 62 -14.96 -5.92 -8.22
CA GLY A 62 -14.22 -7.01 -8.87
C GLY A 62 -14.90 -7.52 -10.16
N PRO A 63 -15.08 -8.85 -10.37
CA PRO A 63 -15.15 -9.92 -9.37
C PRO A 63 -13.83 -10.66 -9.09
N THR A 64 -12.77 -10.41 -9.87
CA THR A 64 -11.45 -11.04 -9.69
C THR A 64 -10.50 -10.08 -8.97
N PRO A 65 -9.41 -10.59 -8.34
CA PRO A 65 -8.38 -9.72 -7.77
C PRO A 65 -7.82 -8.72 -8.79
N LEU A 66 -7.56 -9.19 -10.01
CA LEU A 66 -7.06 -8.33 -11.09
C LEU A 66 -8.05 -7.22 -11.45
N ALA A 67 -9.34 -7.55 -11.61
CA ALA A 67 -10.36 -6.57 -11.93
C ALA A 67 -10.45 -5.47 -10.86
N THR A 68 -10.37 -5.88 -9.59
CA THR A 68 -10.46 -4.96 -8.45
C THR A 68 -9.25 -4.00 -8.41
N PHE A 69 -8.05 -4.50 -8.67
CA PHE A 69 -6.85 -3.66 -8.75
C PHE A 69 -6.87 -2.74 -9.97
N SER A 70 -7.37 -3.19 -11.12
CA SER A 70 -7.53 -2.33 -12.30
C SER A 70 -8.49 -1.17 -12.03
N GLN A 71 -9.63 -1.43 -11.38
CA GLN A 71 -10.60 -0.39 -11.00
C GLN A 71 -9.98 0.63 -10.02
N TYR A 72 -9.21 0.15 -9.04
CA TYR A 72 -8.49 1.04 -8.11
C TYR A 72 -7.43 1.90 -8.82
N ALA A 73 -6.69 1.31 -9.76
CA ALA A 73 -5.68 2.02 -10.54
C ALA A 73 -6.28 3.04 -11.51
N GLU A 74 -7.50 2.84 -12.01
CA GLU A 74 -8.22 3.83 -12.83
C GLU A 74 -8.53 5.10 -12.03
N VAL A 75 -8.83 4.96 -10.73
CA VAL A 75 -9.13 6.09 -9.84
C VAL A 75 -7.86 6.78 -9.32
N THR A 76 -6.83 6.00 -8.96
CA THR A 76 -5.65 6.51 -8.22
C THR A 76 -4.38 6.63 -9.07
N GLY A 77 -4.40 6.12 -10.31
CA GLY A 77 -3.26 6.05 -11.19
C GLY A 77 -2.54 4.70 -11.15
N THR A 78 -1.75 4.44 -12.18
CA THR A 78 -0.89 3.25 -12.27
C THR A 78 0.53 3.57 -11.84
N THR A 79 1.29 2.54 -11.49
CA THR A 79 2.72 2.68 -11.22
C THR A 79 3.42 3.26 -12.46
N PRO A 80 4.19 4.35 -12.33
CA PRO A 80 4.94 4.91 -13.45
C PRO A 80 6.00 3.89 -13.92
N LEU A 81 6.29 3.88 -15.22
CA LEU A 81 7.31 3.00 -15.78
C LEU A 81 8.69 3.36 -15.18
N PRO A 82 9.31 2.47 -14.37
CA PRO A 82 10.59 2.77 -13.75
C PRO A 82 11.72 2.75 -14.79
N PRO A 83 12.74 3.61 -14.66
CA PRO A 83 13.94 3.50 -15.49
C PRO A 83 14.67 2.19 -15.18
N MET A 84 15.31 1.58 -16.18
CA MET A 84 15.90 0.23 -16.03
C MET A 84 16.89 0.10 -14.87
N PHE A 85 17.70 1.13 -14.60
CA PHE A 85 18.67 1.10 -13.50
C PHE A 85 18.00 1.00 -12.12
N SER A 86 16.75 1.47 -11.96
CA SER A 86 16.09 1.44 -10.65
C SER A 86 15.59 0.06 -10.26
N LEU A 87 15.51 -0.87 -11.22
CA LEU A 87 15.18 -2.28 -10.96
C LEU A 87 16.41 -3.11 -10.59
N ALA A 88 17.61 -2.56 -10.76
CA ALA A 88 18.86 -3.22 -10.44
C ALA A 88 19.19 -3.13 -8.94
N TYR A 89 20.37 -3.64 -8.58
CA TYR A 89 20.88 -3.58 -7.21
C TYR A 89 21.26 -2.15 -6.80
N HIS A 90 20.78 -1.71 -5.63
CA HIS A 90 21.11 -0.41 -5.04
C HIS A 90 21.96 -0.61 -3.77
N GLN A 91 23.23 -0.22 -3.83
CA GLN A 91 24.16 -0.27 -2.70
C GLN A 91 24.06 1.03 -1.90
N CYS A 92 23.64 0.94 -0.64
CA CYS A 92 23.48 2.10 0.25
C CYS A 92 23.87 1.75 1.69
N ARG A 93 24.35 2.76 2.43
CA ARG A 93 24.54 2.74 3.88
C ARG A 93 24.53 4.18 4.41
N TRP A 94 24.19 4.34 5.69
CA TRP A 94 24.30 5.63 6.38
C TRP A 94 25.66 5.68 7.11
N ASN A 95 26.72 6.36 6.63
CA ASN A 95 26.95 7.05 5.34
C ASN A 95 28.23 6.50 4.69
N TYR A 96 28.35 6.61 3.36
CA TYR A 96 29.68 6.66 2.73
C TYR A 96 30.44 7.90 3.21
N ARG A 97 31.74 7.75 3.47
CA ARG A 97 32.54 8.77 4.15
C ARG A 97 32.89 9.93 3.24
N ASP A 98 33.32 9.61 2.02
CA ASP A 98 33.81 10.57 1.03
C ASP A 98 33.77 9.95 -0.39
N GLU A 99 34.23 10.71 -1.38
CA GLU A 99 34.32 10.24 -2.77
C GLU A 99 35.26 9.03 -2.96
N LYS A 100 36.27 8.89 -2.10
CA LYS A 100 37.25 7.79 -2.20
C LYS A 100 36.61 6.48 -1.79
N ASP A 101 35.88 6.48 -0.67
CA ASP A 101 35.09 5.35 -0.19
C ASP A 101 34.05 4.90 -1.23
N VAL A 102 33.35 5.84 -1.88
CA VAL A 102 32.42 5.51 -2.97
C VAL A 102 33.14 4.84 -4.16
N LYS A 103 34.31 5.33 -4.57
CA LYS A 103 35.10 4.74 -5.66
C LYS A 103 35.63 3.36 -5.30
N GLU A 104 36.11 3.18 -4.08
CA GLU A 104 36.57 1.89 -3.56
C GLU A 104 35.43 0.87 -3.55
N VAL A 105 34.27 1.25 -3.01
CA VAL A 105 33.05 0.42 -3.02
C VAL A 105 32.65 0.04 -4.44
N ASN A 106 32.63 0.99 -5.37
CA ASN A 106 32.34 0.71 -6.79
C ASN A 106 33.35 -0.25 -7.43
N SER A 107 34.63 -0.19 -7.06
CA SER A 107 35.67 -1.07 -7.63
C SER A 107 35.58 -2.53 -7.17
N MET A 108 34.78 -2.82 -6.14
CA MET A 108 34.57 -4.18 -5.61
C MET A 108 33.39 -4.92 -6.26
N PHE A 109 32.63 -4.26 -7.15
CA PHE A 109 31.54 -4.85 -7.93
C PHE A 109 31.98 -5.07 -9.38
#